data_AF-A0A1K1T2J4-F1
#
_entry.id   AF-A0A1K1T2J4-F1
#
_cell.length_a   1.000
_cell.length_b   1.000
_cell.length_c   1.000
_cell.angle_alpha   90.00
_cell.angle_beta   90.00
_cell.angle_gamma   90.00
#
_symmetry.space_group_name_H-M   'P 1'
#
loop_
_entity.id
_entity.type
_entity.pdbx_description
1 polymer ?
#
loop_
_entity_poly.entity_id
_entity_poly.type
_entity_poly.pdbx_seq_one_letter_code
_entity_poly.pdbx_strand_id
1 'polypeptide(L)' 'MSEKRVPRRQHTPEFKMETVRLAESVGQHEAARRLGVPVATLGELVP' A
#
# COMPACT_ATOMS: atom_id res chain seq x y z
N MET A 1 18.44 7.41 -13.64
CA MET A 1 17.04 6.98 -13.46
C MET A 1 16.36 8.04 -12.63
N SER A 2 15.48 8.86 -13.22
CA SER A 2 14.76 9.91 -12.50
C SER A 2 13.78 9.26 -11.54
N GLU A 3 14.21 9.11 -10.28
CA GLU A 3 13.35 8.71 -9.18
C GLU A 3 12.37 9.86 -8.95
N LYS A 4 11.27 9.84 -9.73
CA LYS A 4 10.10 10.66 -9.49
C LYS A 4 9.72 10.41 -8.04
N ARG A 5 10.09 11.33 -7.16
CA ARG A 5 9.56 11.43 -5.79
C ARG A 5 8.06 11.63 -5.94
N VAL A 6 7.32 10.55 -6.12
CA VAL A 6 5.87 10.56 -6.00
C VAL A 6 5.62 11.05 -4.58
N PRO A 7 5.02 12.24 -4.38
CA PRO A 7 4.77 12.76 -3.05
C PRO A 7 4.01 11.70 -2.27
N ARG A 8 4.37 11.51 -0.99
CA ARG A 8 4.00 10.45 -0.05
C ARG A 8 2.48 10.24 0.13
N ARG A 9 1.76 9.93 -0.95
CA ARG A 9 0.32 9.64 -1.00
C ARG A 9 0.02 8.28 -0.37
N GLN A 10 1.06 7.47 -0.18
CA GLN A 10 1.05 6.19 0.53
C GLN A 10 0.76 6.31 2.05
N HIS A 11 0.70 7.54 2.59
CA HIS A 11 0.44 7.77 4.01
C HIS A 11 -0.82 8.59 4.28
N THR A 12 -1.62 8.90 3.26
CA THR A 12 -2.92 9.53 3.54
C THR A 12 -3.86 8.50 4.17
N PRO A 13 -4.77 8.93 5.07
CA PRO A 13 -5.72 8.01 5.70
C PRO A 13 -6.60 7.29 4.68
N GLU A 14 -6.91 7.92 3.54
CA GLU A 14 -7.67 7.31 2.46
C GLU A 14 -6.89 6.18 1.79
N PHE A 15 -5.59 6.38 1.54
CA PHE A 15 -4.73 5.34 0.99
C PHE A 15 -4.61 4.15 1.95
N LYS A 16 -4.47 4.40 3.25
CA LYS A 16 -4.50 3.34 4.28
C LYS A 16 -5.80 2.55 4.22
N MET A 17 -6.93 3.23 4.14
CA MET A 17 -8.25 2.62 4.15
C MET A 17 -8.53 1.79 2.87
N GLU A 18 -8.10 2.27 1.69
CA GLU A 18 -8.15 1.48 0.46
C GLU A 18 -7.19 0.29 0.50
N THR A 19 -6.01 0.46 1.08
CA THR A 19 -5.01 -0.59 1.23
C THR A 19 -5.50 -1.73 2.13
N VAL A 20 -6.11 -1.41 3.28
CA VAL A 20 -6.74 -2.39 4.17
C VAL A 20 -7.82 -3.15 3.43
N ARG A 21 -8.76 -2.45 2.77
CA ARG A 21 -9.86 -3.08 2.02
C ARG A 21 -9.36 -3.99 0.90
N LEU A 22 -8.31 -3.58 0.20
CA LEU A 22 -7.70 -4.40 -0.84
C LEU A 22 -7.04 -5.65 -0.24
N ALA A 23 -6.29 -5.49 0.86
CA ALA A 23 -5.64 -6.60 1.55
C ALA A 23 -6.66 -7.61 2.13
N GLU A 24 -7.79 -7.15 2.64
CA GLU A 24 -8.90 -8.01 3.07
C GLU A 24 -9.53 -8.78 1.90
N SER A 25 -9.62 -8.15 0.72
CA SER A 25 -10.26 -8.76 -0.45
C SER A 25 -9.38 -9.74 -1.21
N VAL A 26 -8.07 -9.48 -1.34
CA VAL A 26 -7.16 -10.30 -2.19
C VAL A 26 -5.97 -10.88 -1.43
N GLY A 27 -5.83 -10.58 -0.15
CA GLY A 27 -4.66 -10.95 0.66
C GLY A 27 -3.50 -9.96 0.51
N GLN A 28 -2.66 -9.90 1.55
CA GLN A 28 -1.57 -8.93 1.67
C GLN A 28 -0.56 -9.01 0.51
N HIS A 29 -0.19 -10.21 0.06
CA HIS A 29 0.83 -10.36 -1.00
C HIS A 29 0.36 -9.82 -2.36
N GLU A 30 -0.89 -10.08 -2.72
CA GLU A 30 -1.47 -9.61 -3.98
C GLU A 30 -1.79 -8.11 -3.91
N ALA A 31 -2.25 -7.62 -2.75
CA ALA A 31 -2.42 -6.19 -2.52
C ALA A 31 -1.09 -5.43 -2.66
N ALA A 32 0.00 -5.96 -2.12
CA ALA A 32 1.33 -5.34 -2.19
C ALA A 32 1.81 -5.21 -3.63
N ARG A 33 1.64 -6.29 -4.41
CA ARG A 33 1.98 -6.32 -5.83
C ARG A 33 1.18 -5.28 -6.63
N ARG A 34 -0.13 -5.16 -6.38
CA ARG A 34 -1.00 -4.20 -7.07
C ARG A 34 -0.70 -2.74 -6.71
N LEU A 35 -0.37 -2.50 -5.46
CA LEU A 35 -0.04 -1.16 -4.95
C LEU A 35 1.42 -0.76 -5.26
N GLY A 36 2.26 -1.70 -5.71
CA GLY A 36 3.68 -1.47 -5.97
C GLY A 36 4.47 -1.16 -4.71
N VAL A 37 4.03 -1.66 -3.55
CA VAL A 37 4.64 -1.43 -2.24
C VAL A 37 5.21 -2.73 -1.67
N PRO A 38 6.25 -2.66 -0.82
CA PRO A 38 6.70 -3.84 -0.08
C PRO A 38 5.58 -4.39 0.82
N VAL A 39 5.52 -5.73 0.97
CA VAL A 39 4.59 -6.38 1.92
C VAL A 39 4.80 -5.87 3.35
N ALA A 40 6.05 -5.56 3.74
CA ALA A 40 6.36 -4.95 5.04
C ALA A 40 5.65 -3.60 5.24
N THR A 41 5.53 -2.79 4.19
CA THR A 41 4.76 -1.52 4.23
C THR A 41 3.28 -1.78 4.43
N LEU A 42 2.72 -2.88 3.90
CA LEU A 42 1.34 -3.24 4.20
C LEU A 42 1.13 -3.65 5.66
N GLY A 43 2.07 -4.38 6.25
CA GLY A 43 2.02 -4.74 7.66
C GLY A 43 2.03 -3.54 8.62
N GLU A 44 2.53 -2.37 8.18
CA GLU A 44 2.43 -1.11 8.92
C GLU A 44 1.10 -0.39 8.73
N LEU A 45 0.37 -0.67 7.64
CA LEU A 45 -0.88 0.00 7.26
C LEU A 45 -2.13 -0.80 7.66
N VAL A 46 -1.99 -2.13 7.80
CA VAL A 46 -3.06 -3.06 8.17
C VAL A 46 -2.80 -3.53 9.62
N PRO A 47 -3.76 -3.34 10.55
CA PRO A 47 -3.62 -3.77 11.93
C PRO A 47 -3.54 -5.30 12.10
#